data_AF-A0A382Q2R6-F1
#
_entry.id   AF-A0A382Q2R6-F1
#
_cell.length_a   1.000
_cell.length_b   1.000
_cell.length_c   1.000
_cell.angle_alpha   90.00
_cell.angle_beta   90.00
_cell.angle_gamma   90.00
#
_symmetry.space_group_name_H-M   'P 1'
#
loop_
_entity.id
_entity.type
_entity.pdbx_description
1 polymer ?
#
loop_
_entity_poly.entity_id
_entity_poly.type
_entity_poly.pdbx_seq_one_letter_code
_entity_poly.pdbx_strand_id
1 'polypeptide(L)'
;MDRFETMRGLLADSKYFKLVCGAGNENADEVRRLAVVYSLAGANGFDVSAKPDVVEACVEGIDLAYSYADHFQRQIPVRPFITVSVGMPGDHHVRKAYIIDDCVSCDLCIPVCPTDAIPEDLEIIPELCIGCGNCEAACPPKVAAIRYRHNGKELAKLLPRCIEAGAENIELHAAVPGDETIMEEWAVVNDAQPDNFISMCLDRLHLSNVQLVDRIRAAYEVSGDRTIIQADGVPMSGGADDHNTTLQAVAIADVIQKDLKDKDRSFRELPVL
;
A
#
# COMPACT_ATOMS: atom_id res chain seq x y z
N MET A 1 -1.17 -25.58 9.29
CA MET A 1 -2.37 -24.92 8.75
C MET A 1 -1.88 -24.13 7.55
N ASP A 2 -2.61 -24.20 6.44
CA ASP A 2 -2.27 -23.45 5.24
C ASP A 2 -2.27 -21.93 5.52
N ARG A 3 -1.36 -21.17 4.90
CA ARG A 3 -1.20 -19.72 5.12
C ARG A 3 -2.44 -18.95 4.68
N PHE A 4 -2.98 -19.30 3.52
CA PHE A 4 -4.21 -18.73 2.99
C PHE A 4 -5.38 -18.93 3.96
N GLU A 5 -5.60 -20.16 4.42
CA GLU A 5 -6.62 -20.48 5.42
C GLU A 5 -6.45 -19.73 6.74
N THR A 6 -5.20 -19.52 7.18
CA THR A 6 -4.89 -18.75 8.39
C THR A 6 -5.29 -17.28 8.21
N MET A 7 -4.95 -16.65 7.09
CA MET A 7 -5.34 -15.27 6.80
C MET A 7 -6.85 -15.13 6.64
N ARG A 8 -7.49 -16.07 5.93
CA ARG A 8 -8.94 -16.10 5.75
C ARG A 8 -9.67 -16.09 7.10
N GLY A 9 -9.19 -16.90 8.06
CA GLY A 9 -9.72 -16.91 9.43
C GLY A 9 -9.52 -15.57 10.15
N LEU A 10 -8.34 -14.95 10.03
CA LEU A 10 -8.09 -13.63 10.63
C LEU A 10 -9.00 -12.54 10.05
N LEU A 11 -9.25 -12.55 8.73
CA LEU A 11 -10.13 -11.60 8.06
C LEU A 11 -11.59 -11.81 8.50
N ALA A 12 -12.08 -13.06 8.49
CA ALA A 12 -13.44 -13.40 8.91
C ALA A 12 -13.73 -13.03 10.37
N ASP A 13 -12.74 -13.21 11.26
CA ASP A 13 -12.83 -12.88 12.68
C ASP A 13 -12.59 -11.39 12.99
N SER A 14 -12.30 -10.55 11.98
CA SER A 14 -11.88 -9.15 12.17
C SER A 14 -10.65 -9.00 13.09
N LYS A 15 -9.69 -9.92 12.95
CA LYS A 15 -8.43 -9.97 13.72
C LYS A 15 -7.20 -9.68 12.87
N TYR A 16 -7.35 -9.39 11.57
CA TYR A 16 -6.24 -8.98 10.72
C TYR A 16 -5.89 -7.51 10.97
N PHE A 17 -4.63 -7.24 11.31
CA PHE A 17 -4.09 -5.90 11.50
C PHE A 17 -2.82 -5.77 10.66
N LYS A 18 -2.89 -4.90 9.64
CA LYS A 18 -1.81 -4.63 8.69
C LYS A 18 -1.16 -3.30 9.00
N LEU A 19 0.13 -3.29 9.33
CA LEU A 19 0.91 -2.04 9.38
C LEU A 19 1.28 -1.61 7.96
N VAL A 20 0.88 -0.41 7.58
CA VAL A 20 1.29 0.20 6.31
C VAL A 20 2.62 0.91 6.49
N CYS A 21 3.70 0.33 5.95
CA CYS A 21 5.02 0.94 5.89
C CYS A 21 5.17 1.90 4.68
N GLY A 22 4.20 1.88 3.76
CA GLY A 22 4.07 2.77 2.62
C GLY A 22 4.65 2.18 1.33
N ALA A 23 3.85 2.16 0.25
CA ALA A 23 4.28 1.67 -1.06
C ALA A 23 5.48 2.45 -1.63
N GLY A 24 5.58 3.74 -1.29
CA GLY A 24 6.68 4.61 -1.66
C GLY A 24 7.88 4.58 -0.71
N ASN A 25 7.80 3.94 0.46
CA ASN A 25 8.92 3.87 1.38
C ASN A 25 9.88 2.74 0.98
N GLU A 26 11.06 3.10 0.47
CA GLU A 26 12.09 2.13 0.06
C GLU A 26 13.27 2.10 1.06
N ASN A 27 13.10 2.63 2.27
CA ASN A 27 14.09 2.55 3.36
C ASN A 27 14.01 1.18 4.07
N ALA A 28 14.83 0.23 3.61
CA ALA A 28 14.92 -1.11 4.17
C ALA A 28 15.20 -1.13 5.69
N ASP A 29 16.04 -0.21 6.17
CA ASP A 29 16.45 -0.14 7.56
C ASP A 29 15.30 0.29 8.49
N GLU A 30 14.49 1.24 8.04
CA GLU A 30 13.26 1.65 8.72
C GLU A 30 12.22 0.54 8.72
N VAL A 31 11.97 -0.07 7.55
CA VAL A 31 11.01 -1.17 7.40
C VAL A 31 11.37 -2.33 8.32
N ARG A 32 12.64 -2.72 8.40
CA ARG A 32 13.11 -3.75 9.34
C ARG A 32 12.81 -3.39 10.79
N ARG A 33 13.09 -2.15 11.21
CA ARG A 33 12.83 -1.69 12.60
C ARG A 33 11.35 -1.69 12.91
N LEU A 34 10.51 -1.20 12.00
CA LEU A 34 9.05 -1.23 12.14
C LEU A 34 8.53 -2.67 12.24
N ALA A 35 9.04 -3.57 11.40
CA ALA A 35 8.70 -4.98 11.41
C ALA A 35 9.01 -5.64 12.77
N VAL A 36 10.16 -5.33 13.40
CA VAL A 36 10.47 -5.81 14.75
C VAL A 36 9.42 -5.35 15.76
N VAL A 37 9.23 -4.03 15.85
CA VAL A 37 8.40 -3.40 16.89
C VAL A 37 6.95 -3.82 16.77
N TYR A 38 6.38 -3.78 15.56
CA TYR A 38 4.96 -4.05 15.37
C TYR A 38 4.62 -5.54 15.39
N SER A 39 5.55 -6.42 14.99
CA SER A 39 5.37 -7.86 15.20
C SER A 39 5.27 -8.19 16.70
N LEU A 40 6.13 -7.61 17.53
CA LEU A 40 6.08 -7.76 19.00
C LEU A 40 4.82 -7.13 19.60
N ALA A 41 4.29 -6.06 18.99
CA ALA A 41 3.05 -5.41 19.40
C ALA A 41 1.78 -6.20 19.01
N GLY A 42 1.91 -7.20 18.12
CA GLY A 42 0.81 -8.07 17.70
C GLY A 42 0.24 -7.76 16.31
N ALA A 43 0.90 -6.92 15.51
CA ALA A 43 0.57 -6.80 14.09
C ALA A 43 0.76 -8.16 13.42
N ASN A 44 -0.14 -8.51 12.52
CA ASN A 44 -0.12 -9.78 11.80
C ASN A 44 -0.15 -9.60 10.28
N GLY A 45 0.01 -8.37 9.80
CA GLY A 45 0.29 -8.04 8.42
C GLY A 45 1.24 -6.85 8.32
N PHE A 46 2.04 -6.80 7.26
CA PHE A 46 2.84 -5.66 6.86
C PHE A 46 2.55 -5.36 5.39
N ASP A 47 2.55 -4.09 5.05
CA ASP A 47 2.43 -3.60 3.69
C ASP A 47 3.64 -2.73 3.37
N VAL A 48 4.44 -3.19 2.42
CA VAL A 48 5.74 -2.61 2.11
C VAL A 48 5.86 -2.30 0.62
N SER A 49 6.83 -1.47 0.25
CA SER A 49 7.15 -1.21 -1.15
C SER A 49 7.49 -2.48 -1.91
N ALA A 50 7.03 -2.59 -3.16
CA ALA A 50 7.40 -3.67 -4.07
C ALA A 50 8.88 -3.54 -4.52
N LYS A 51 9.79 -3.90 -3.63
CA LYS A 51 11.23 -3.96 -3.85
C LYS A 51 11.79 -5.15 -3.05
N PRO A 52 12.48 -6.12 -3.69
CA PRO A 52 12.90 -7.34 -3.00
C PRO A 52 13.75 -7.12 -1.75
N ASP A 53 14.66 -6.14 -1.75
CA ASP A 53 15.48 -5.78 -0.59
C ASP A 53 14.66 -5.21 0.58
N VAL A 54 13.56 -4.50 0.30
CA VAL A 54 12.62 -4.02 1.33
C VAL A 54 11.80 -5.18 1.91
N VAL A 55 11.40 -6.13 1.06
CA VAL A 55 10.72 -7.36 1.50
C VAL A 55 11.64 -8.21 2.39
N GLU A 56 12.88 -8.43 1.98
CA GLU A 56 13.91 -9.15 2.74
C GLU A 56 14.15 -8.48 4.11
N ALA A 57 14.21 -7.15 4.15
CA ALA A 57 14.35 -6.40 5.39
C ALA A 57 13.13 -6.54 6.32
N CYS A 58 11.91 -6.62 5.76
CA CYS A 58 10.71 -6.92 6.52
C CYS A 58 10.76 -8.34 7.11
N VAL A 59 11.17 -9.34 6.31
CA VAL A 59 11.38 -10.72 6.77
C VAL A 59 12.39 -10.78 7.91
N GLU A 60 13.55 -10.13 7.77
CA GLU A 60 14.58 -10.04 8.82
C GLU A 60 14.00 -9.42 10.10
N GLY A 61 13.21 -8.35 9.97
CA GLY A 61 12.58 -7.69 11.11
C GLY A 61 11.56 -8.58 11.85
N ILE A 62 10.76 -9.35 11.10
CA ILE A 62 9.85 -10.34 11.70
C ILE A 62 10.64 -11.45 12.41
N ASP A 63 11.69 -11.97 11.80
CA ASP A 63 12.52 -13.03 12.42
C ASP A 63 13.22 -12.55 13.69
N LEU A 64 13.73 -11.31 13.68
CA LEU A 64 14.26 -10.65 14.87
C LEU A 64 13.18 -10.48 15.96
N ALA A 65 11.95 -10.13 15.61
CA ALA A 65 10.85 -10.07 16.58
C ALA A 65 10.63 -11.42 17.29
N TYR A 66 10.65 -12.53 16.54
CA TYR A 66 10.57 -13.87 17.13
C TYR A 66 11.75 -14.17 18.07
N SER A 67 12.97 -13.74 17.72
CA SER A 67 14.14 -13.90 18.59
C SER A 67 14.06 -13.11 19.90
N TYR A 68 13.30 -12.01 19.91
CA TYR A 68 13.09 -11.15 21.09
C TYR A 68 11.80 -11.44 21.85
N ALA A 69 10.90 -12.26 21.31
CA ALA A 69 9.56 -12.48 21.86
C ALA A 69 9.62 -12.97 23.32
N ASP A 70 10.47 -13.96 23.61
CA ASP A 70 10.66 -14.49 24.95
C ASP A 70 11.23 -13.45 25.93
N HIS A 71 12.18 -12.64 25.47
CA HIS A 71 12.80 -11.59 26.27
C HIS A 71 11.77 -10.56 26.75
N PHE A 72 10.83 -10.19 25.87
CA PHE A 72 9.75 -9.24 26.19
C PHE A 72 8.49 -9.91 26.74
N GLN A 73 8.51 -11.22 26.98
CA GLN A 73 7.35 -12.00 27.43
C GLN A 73 6.13 -11.79 26.52
N ARG A 74 6.37 -11.71 25.21
CA ARG A 74 5.35 -11.56 24.16
C ARG A 74 5.18 -12.86 23.41
N GLN A 75 3.98 -13.05 22.86
CA GLN A 75 3.68 -14.13 21.94
C GLN A 75 3.31 -13.52 20.59
N ILE A 76 3.86 -14.07 19.52
CA ILE A 76 3.52 -13.72 18.14
C ILE A 76 2.72 -14.90 17.58
N PRO A 77 1.38 -14.90 17.72
CA PRO A 77 0.55 -16.09 17.51
C PRO A 77 0.49 -16.53 16.05
N VAL A 78 0.67 -15.59 15.13
CA VAL A 78 0.69 -15.82 13.69
C VAL A 78 1.89 -15.07 13.13
N ARG A 79 2.69 -15.74 12.29
CA ARG A 79 3.74 -15.05 11.55
C ARG A 79 3.08 -13.97 10.68
N PRO A 80 3.46 -12.70 10.84
CA PRO A 80 2.86 -11.62 10.07
C PRO A 80 2.95 -11.89 8.57
N PHE A 81 1.86 -11.64 7.84
CA PHE A 81 1.82 -11.70 6.38
C PHE A 81 2.56 -10.50 5.80
N ILE A 82 3.27 -10.68 4.69
CA ILE A 82 3.89 -9.56 3.97
C ILE A 82 3.11 -9.32 2.69
N THR A 83 2.54 -8.12 2.57
CA THR A 83 1.92 -7.59 1.36
C THR A 83 2.90 -6.64 0.68
N VAL A 84 3.09 -6.76 -0.63
CA VAL A 84 3.76 -5.71 -1.42
C VAL A 84 2.73 -4.85 -2.15
N SER A 85 2.87 -3.54 -2.02
CA SER A 85 2.04 -2.59 -2.74
C SER A 85 2.70 -2.13 -4.04
N VAL A 86 1.92 -2.20 -5.11
CA VAL A 86 2.27 -1.72 -6.44
C VAL A 86 1.26 -0.70 -6.92
N GLY A 87 1.74 0.30 -7.66
CA GLY A 87 0.93 1.36 -8.22
C GLY A 87 1.07 1.43 -9.72
N MET A 88 0.07 2.03 -10.35
CA MET A 88 0.01 2.21 -11.80
C MET A 88 0.72 3.50 -12.24
N PRO A 89 1.06 3.65 -13.54
CA PRO A 89 1.41 4.96 -14.09
C PRO A 89 0.34 6.00 -13.75
N GLY A 90 0.73 7.10 -13.11
CA GLY A 90 -0.18 8.14 -12.62
C GLY A 90 -0.57 8.02 -11.14
N ASP A 91 -0.22 6.91 -10.47
CA ASP A 91 -0.39 6.79 -9.02
C ASP A 91 0.67 7.61 -8.26
N HIS A 92 0.21 8.35 -7.27
CA HIS A 92 1.01 9.22 -6.40
C HIS A 92 1.90 8.41 -5.44
N HIS A 93 1.55 7.16 -5.12
CA HIS A 93 2.29 6.33 -4.17
C HIS A 93 3.59 5.73 -4.74
N VAL A 94 3.73 5.69 -6.07
CA VAL A 94 4.87 5.06 -6.77
C VAL A 94 5.68 6.01 -7.64
N ARG A 95 5.53 7.32 -7.41
CA ARG A 95 6.35 8.36 -8.05
C ARG A 95 7.42 8.87 -7.09
N LYS A 96 8.59 9.20 -7.63
CA LYS A 96 9.71 9.78 -6.86
C LYS A 96 9.97 11.20 -7.33
N ALA A 97 9.97 12.15 -6.38
CA ALA A 97 10.25 13.55 -6.67
C ALA A 97 11.76 13.75 -6.93
N TYR A 98 12.09 14.71 -7.79
CA TYR A 98 13.43 15.22 -7.99
C TYR A 98 13.39 16.73 -8.27
N ILE A 99 14.47 17.42 -7.95
CA ILE A 99 14.63 18.86 -8.17
C ILE A 99 15.41 19.09 -9.48
N ILE A 100 14.95 20.03 -10.31
CA ILE A 100 15.61 20.44 -11.56
C ILE A 100 16.34 21.78 -11.41
N ASP A 101 17.17 22.11 -12.40
CA ASP A 101 18.06 23.28 -12.42
C ASP A 101 17.35 24.64 -12.26
N ASP A 102 16.04 24.71 -12.52
CA ASP A 102 15.23 25.92 -12.27
C ASP A 102 15.15 26.29 -10.77
N CYS A 103 15.56 25.41 -9.86
CA CYS A 103 15.52 25.63 -8.42
C CYS A 103 16.30 26.88 -7.98
N VAL A 104 15.65 27.73 -7.20
CA VAL A 104 16.24 28.97 -6.64
C VAL A 104 16.76 28.82 -5.21
N SER A 105 16.84 27.60 -4.69
CA SER A 105 17.34 27.29 -3.34
C SER A 105 16.68 28.11 -2.22
N CYS A 106 15.34 28.13 -2.22
CA CYS A 106 14.54 28.88 -1.23
C CYS A 106 14.16 28.06 0.01
N ASP A 107 14.54 26.78 0.06
CA ASP A 107 14.37 25.84 1.19
C ASP A 107 12.93 25.57 1.66
N LEU A 108 11.92 26.15 1.00
CA LEU A 108 10.50 25.98 1.35
C LEU A 108 10.00 24.53 1.26
N CYS A 109 10.64 23.70 0.43
CA CYS A 109 10.27 22.29 0.26
C CYS A 109 10.73 21.40 1.43
N ILE A 110 11.78 21.79 2.16
CA ILE A 110 12.36 21.00 3.27
C ILE A 110 11.34 20.80 4.40
N PRO A 111 10.80 21.85 5.05
CA PRO A 111 9.95 21.68 6.24
C PRO A 111 8.57 21.06 5.95
N VAL A 112 8.16 20.95 4.68
CA VAL A 112 6.88 20.34 4.28
C VAL A 112 7.00 18.86 3.91
N CYS A 113 8.23 18.33 3.84
CA CYS A 113 8.45 16.93 3.54
C CYS A 113 8.14 16.07 4.78
N PRO A 114 7.15 15.17 4.74
CA PRO A 114 6.75 14.40 5.93
C PRO A 114 7.72 13.28 6.30
N THR A 115 8.68 12.97 5.43
CA THR A 115 9.63 11.85 5.59
C THR A 115 11.08 12.31 5.62
N ASP A 116 11.32 13.61 5.78
CA ASP A 116 12.67 14.22 5.79
C ASP A 116 13.53 13.81 4.58
N ALA A 117 12.90 13.58 3.43
CA ALA A 117 13.55 13.12 2.21
C ALA A 117 14.35 14.22 1.48
N ILE A 118 14.33 15.47 1.96
CA ILE A 118 14.96 16.62 1.31
C ILE A 118 15.98 17.22 2.29
N PRO A 119 17.29 16.94 2.11
CA PRO A 119 18.36 17.52 2.92
C PRO A 119 18.62 18.99 2.55
N GLU A 120 19.51 19.65 3.31
CA GLU A 120 19.91 21.05 3.09
C GLU A 120 20.60 21.30 1.74
N ASP A 121 21.17 20.26 1.12
CA ASP A 121 21.77 20.33 -0.22
C ASP A 121 20.74 20.23 -1.36
N LEU A 122 19.45 20.08 -1.02
CA LEU A 122 18.32 19.98 -1.95
C LEU A 122 18.44 18.80 -2.94
N GLU A 123 19.16 17.74 -2.57
CA GLU A 123 19.16 16.46 -3.28
C GLU A 123 18.16 15.50 -2.64
N ILE A 124 16.98 15.33 -3.27
CA ILE A 124 15.94 14.45 -2.74
C ILE A 124 16.46 13.00 -2.66
N ILE A 125 16.39 12.41 -1.46
CA ILE A 125 16.71 11.02 -1.19
C ILE A 125 15.55 10.14 -1.70
N PRO A 126 15.70 9.41 -2.81
CA PRO A 126 14.58 8.70 -3.42
C PRO A 126 13.98 7.63 -2.52
N GLU A 127 14.78 6.98 -1.67
CA GLU A 127 14.35 5.91 -0.78
C GLU A 127 13.36 6.37 0.28
N LEU A 128 13.49 7.62 0.74
CA LEU A 128 12.59 8.25 1.73
C LEU A 128 11.39 8.94 1.06
N CYS A 129 11.48 9.25 -0.23
CA CYS A 129 10.43 9.97 -0.94
C CYS A 129 9.21 9.07 -1.20
N ILE A 130 8.07 9.43 -0.62
CA ILE A 130 6.79 8.71 -0.79
C ILE A 130 5.88 9.31 -1.87
N GLY A 131 6.36 10.28 -2.65
CA GLY A 131 5.59 10.85 -3.77
C GLY A 131 4.41 11.76 -3.40
N CYS A 132 4.26 12.17 -2.13
CA CYS A 132 3.11 12.93 -1.62
C CYS A 132 2.87 14.28 -2.30
N GLY A 133 3.93 14.95 -2.77
CA GLY A 133 3.85 16.21 -3.51
C GLY A 133 3.72 17.50 -2.70
N ASN A 134 3.86 17.43 -1.37
CA ASN A 134 3.92 18.64 -0.53
C ASN A 134 5.03 19.60 -0.97
N CYS A 135 6.19 19.07 -1.38
CA CYS A 135 7.31 19.87 -1.88
C CYS A 135 6.98 20.61 -3.19
N GLU A 136 6.18 20.01 -4.08
CA GLU A 136 5.70 20.64 -5.30
C GLU A 136 4.75 21.80 -4.98
N ALA A 137 3.80 21.59 -4.06
CA ALA A 137 2.86 22.61 -3.62
C ALA A 137 3.56 23.80 -2.93
N ALA A 138 4.65 23.55 -2.20
CA ALA A 138 5.45 24.59 -1.55
C ALA A 138 6.40 25.32 -2.52
N CYS A 139 6.74 24.72 -3.66
CA CYS A 139 7.62 25.33 -4.65
C CYS A 139 6.94 26.56 -5.29
N PRO A 140 7.61 27.73 -5.38
CA PRO A 140 7.01 28.91 -5.98
C PRO A 140 6.49 28.62 -7.40
N PRO A 141 5.22 28.94 -7.74
CA PRO A 141 4.62 28.54 -9.02
C PRO A 141 5.37 29.01 -10.27
N LYS A 142 6.11 30.12 -10.17
CA LYS A 142 6.94 30.64 -11.27
C LYS A 142 8.25 29.87 -11.46
N VAL A 143 8.71 29.19 -10.42
CA VAL A 143 9.92 28.37 -10.41
C VAL A 143 9.56 26.96 -10.82
N ALA A 144 8.59 26.36 -10.12
CA ALA A 144 8.09 25.01 -10.38
C ALA A 144 9.22 24.02 -10.66
N ALA A 145 10.18 23.88 -9.72
CA ALA A 145 11.38 23.06 -9.91
C ALA A 145 11.23 21.59 -9.44
N ILE A 146 10.06 21.20 -8.91
CA ILE A 146 9.79 19.81 -8.51
C ILE A 146 9.21 19.04 -9.70
N ARG A 147 9.80 17.89 -10.00
CA ARG A 147 9.32 16.96 -11.04
C ARG A 147 9.27 15.54 -10.48
N TYR A 148 8.61 14.64 -11.19
CA TYR A 148 8.46 13.25 -10.76
C TYR A 148 8.96 12.27 -11.82
N ARG A 149 9.56 11.18 -11.35
CA ARG A 149 9.80 9.99 -12.16
C ARG A 149 8.86 8.90 -11.67
N HIS A 150 8.18 8.25 -12.59
CA HIS A 150 7.47 7.01 -12.29
C HIS A 150 8.45 5.86 -12.50
N ASN A 151 8.55 4.99 -11.51
CA ASN A 151 9.29 3.76 -11.69
C ASN A 151 8.36 2.81 -12.46
N GLY A 152 8.40 2.87 -13.79
CA GLY A 152 7.70 1.92 -14.65
C GLY A 152 8.33 0.55 -14.51
N LYS A 153 8.10 -0.11 -13.37
CA LYS A 153 8.52 -1.49 -13.13
C LYS A 153 7.53 -2.40 -13.86
N GLU A 154 8.06 -3.30 -14.68
CA GLU A 154 7.23 -4.35 -15.28
C GLU A 154 6.77 -5.30 -14.18
N LEU A 155 5.52 -5.18 -13.75
CA LEU A 155 4.96 -5.93 -12.61
C LEU A 155 5.20 -7.44 -12.75
N ALA A 156 5.04 -7.97 -13.98
CA ALA A 156 5.27 -9.37 -14.31
C ALA A 156 6.69 -9.87 -13.97
N LYS A 157 7.70 -8.99 -13.95
CA LYS A 157 9.08 -9.33 -13.55
C LYS A 157 9.36 -9.03 -12.08
N LEU A 158 8.72 -8.01 -11.53
CA LEU A 158 8.96 -7.54 -10.16
C LEU A 158 8.28 -8.42 -9.12
N LEU A 159 7.01 -8.75 -9.34
CA LEU A 159 6.17 -9.44 -8.36
C LEU A 159 6.71 -10.84 -8.01
N PRO A 160 7.15 -11.68 -8.98
CA PRO A 160 7.76 -12.97 -8.64
C PRO A 160 8.99 -12.83 -7.74
N ARG A 161 9.83 -11.82 -7.97
CA ARG A 161 11.01 -11.56 -7.13
C ARG A 161 10.64 -11.11 -5.72
N CYS A 162 9.53 -10.39 -5.57
CA CYS A 162 9.03 -10.00 -4.25
C CYS A 162 8.47 -11.22 -3.50
N ILE A 163 7.78 -12.13 -4.20
CA ILE A 163 7.29 -13.39 -3.63
C ILE A 163 8.47 -14.27 -3.20
N GLU A 164 9.48 -14.43 -4.05
CA GLU A 164 10.72 -15.14 -3.73
C GLU A 164 11.44 -14.55 -2.50
N ALA A 165 11.39 -13.22 -2.35
CA ALA A 165 11.94 -12.51 -1.19
C ALA A 165 11.13 -12.69 0.11
N GLY A 166 9.89 -13.18 0.03
CA GLY A 166 9.04 -13.48 1.19
C GLY A 166 7.69 -12.77 1.22
N ALA A 167 7.32 -12.03 0.18
CA ALA A 167 5.97 -11.48 0.07
C ALA A 167 4.94 -12.60 -0.18
N GLU A 168 3.80 -12.51 0.47
CA GLU A 168 2.72 -13.50 0.35
C GLU A 168 1.50 -12.92 -0.33
N ASN A 169 1.23 -11.64 -0.14
CA ASN A 169 0.10 -10.95 -0.75
C ASN A 169 0.60 -9.81 -1.65
N ILE A 170 -0.26 -9.39 -2.57
CA ILE A 170 0.02 -8.25 -3.46
C ILE A 170 -1.15 -7.29 -3.41
N GLU A 171 -0.86 -6.01 -3.28
CA GLU A 171 -1.82 -4.92 -3.33
C GLU A 171 -1.62 -4.10 -4.61
N LEU A 172 -2.69 -3.93 -5.38
CA LEU A 172 -2.72 -3.02 -6.52
C LEU A 172 -3.47 -1.74 -6.15
N HIS A 173 -2.78 -0.61 -6.21
CA HIS A 173 -3.43 0.71 -6.19
C HIS A 173 -4.12 0.96 -7.53
N ALA A 174 -5.45 0.79 -7.52
CA ALA A 174 -6.33 0.93 -8.68
C ALA A 174 -7.15 2.23 -8.63
N ALA A 175 -6.63 3.24 -7.93
CA ALA A 175 -7.25 4.53 -7.69
C ALA A 175 -7.07 5.53 -8.86
N VAL A 176 -6.99 5.06 -10.10
CA VAL A 176 -6.83 5.89 -11.31
C VAL A 176 -8.02 5.76 -12.27
N PRO A 177 -8.23 6.74 -13.18
CA PRO A 177 -9.18 6.59 -14.28
C PRO A 177 -8.73 5.49 -15.26
N GLY A 178 -9.67 4.71 -15.80
CA GLY A 178 -9.43 3.73 -16.88
C GLY A 178 -9.50 2.27 -16.42
N ASP A 179 -10.70 1.68 -16.50
CA ASP A 179 -10.95 0.31 -16.04
C ASP A 179 -10.15 -0.75 -16.82
N GLU A 180 -9.98 -0.59 -18.14
CA GLU A 180 -9.28 -1.58 -18.98
C GLU A 180 -7.84 -1.82 -18.50
N THR A 181 -7.06 -0.75 -18.35
CA THR A 181 -5.66 -0.84 -17.89
C THR A 181 -5.56 -1.37 -16.46
N ILE A 182 -6.50 -1.00 -15.59
CA ILE A 182 -6.55 -1.54 -14.21
C ILE A 182 -6.74 -3.05 -14.24
N MET A 183 -7.64 -3.54 -15.08
CA MET A 183 -7.94 -4.97 -15.14
C MET A 183 -6.82 -5.77 -15.81
N GLU A 184 -6.07 -5.18 -16.74
CA GLU A 184 -4.84 -5.77 -17.29
C GLU A 184 -3.78 -5.96 -16.20
N GLU A 185 -3.51 -4.92 -15.39
CA GLU A 185 -2.56 -5.02 -14.27
C GLU A 185 -3.08 -5.95 -13.16
N TRP A 186 -4.39 -5.96 -12.92
CA TRP A 186 -5.01 -6.89 -11.97
C TRP A 186 -4.83 -8.35 -12.39
N ALA A 187 -4.93 -8.66 -13.69
CA ALA A 187 -4.63 -9.98 -14.22
C ALA A 187 -3.15 -10.36 -13.98
N VAL A 188 -2.22 -9.42 -14.18
CA VAL A 188 -0.79 -9.65 -13.88
C VAL A 188 -0.56 -9.93 -12.39
N VAL A 189 -1.23 -9.19 -11.51
CA VAL A 189 -1.17 -9.41 -10.06
C VAL A 189 -1.74 -10.77 -9.68
N ASN A 190 -2.88 -11.14 -10.26
CA ASN A 190 -3.53 -12.43 -10.06
C ASN A 190 -2.64 -13.61 -10.51
N ASP A 191 -2.00 -13.49 -11.66
CA ASP A 191 -1.11 -14.52 -12.20
C ASP A 191 0.18 -14.63 -11.39
N ALA A 192 0.69 -13.51 -10.85
CA ALA A 192 1.88 -13.50 -10.01
C ALA A 192 1.64 -14.18 -8.66
N GLN A 193 0.46 -14.03 -8.07
CA GLN A 193 0.10 -14.65 -6.78
C GLN A 193 -1.13 -15.56 -6.93
N PRO A 194 -0.95 -16.84 -7.28
CA PRO A 194 -2.08 -17.78 -7.43
C PRO A 194 -2.56 -18.40 -6.11
N ASP A 195 -1.74 -18.38 -5.06
CA ASP A 195 -1.93 -19.21 -3.86
C ASP A 195 -2.42 -18.42 -2.63
N ASN A 196 -2.32 -17.09 -2.66
CA ASN A 196 -2.69 -16.21 -1.54
C ASN A 196 -3.57 -15.03 -1.99
N PHE A 197 -3.91 -14.17 -1.02
CA PHE A 197 -4.76 -13.02 -1.23
C PHE A 197 -4.07 -11.96 -2.09
N ILE A 198 -4.88 -11.31 -2.92
CA ILE A 198 -4.51 -10.09 -3.63
C ILE A 198 -5.53 -9.02 -3.29
N SER A 199 -5.08 -7.79 -3.09
CA SER A 199 -5.94 -6.69 -2.70
C SER A 199 -5.98 -5.60 -3.77
N MET A 200 -7.18 -5.05 -3.99
CA MET A 200 -7.38 -3.87 -4.83
C MET A 200 -7.66 -2.68 -3.93
N CYS A 201 -6.75 -1.71 -3.93
CA CYS A 201 -6.89 -0.45 -3.22
C CYS A 201 -7.68 0.53 -4.09
N LEU A 202 -8.82 0.98 -3.56
CA LEU A 202 -9.78 1.82 -4.25
C LEU A 202 -10.04 3.09 -3.43
N ASP A 203 -10.15 4.21 -4.15
CA ASP A 203 -10.47 5.51 -3.59
C ASP A 203 -11.80 6.05 -4.12
N ARG A 204 -12.16 7.26 -3.68
CA ARG A 204 -13.34 7.99 -4.16
C ARG A 204 -13.01 9.21 -5.02
N LEU A 205 -11.74 9.42 -5.38
CA LEU A 205 -11.34 10.60 -6.13
C LEU A 205 -11.87 10.53 -7.58
N HIS A 206 -11.85 9.33 -8.17
CA HIS A 206 -12.18 9.13 -9.57
C HIS A 206 -13.40 8.24 -9.82
N LEU A 207 -13.96 7.62 -8.78
CA LEU A 207 -15.05 6.64 -8.90
C LEU A 207 -16.36 7.14 -8.31
N SER A 208 -17.42 7.10 -9.11
CA SER A 208 -18.79 7.08 -8.57
C SER A 208 -19.06 5.76 -7.84
N ASN A 209 -20.09 5.73 -7.00
CA ASN A 209 -20.48 4.51 -6.28
C ASN A 209 -20.78 3.33 -7.22
N VAL A 210 -21.35 3.61 -8.40
CA VAL A 210 -21.64 2.57 -9.40
C VAL A 210 -20.35 1.99 -9.98
N GLN A 211 -19.44 2.86 -10.43
CA GLN A 211 -18.15 2.44 -11.00
C GLN A 211 -17.30 1.68 -9.97
N LEU A 212 -17.32 2.10 -8.71
CA LEU A 212 -16.66 1.40 -7.62
C LEU A 212 -17.16 -0.06 -7.52
N VAL A 213 -18.48 -0.25 -7.43
CA VAL A 213 -19.06 -1.59 -7.29
C VAL A 213 -18.81 -2.45 -8.53
N ASP A 214 -18.93 -1.87 -9.73
CA ASP A 214 -18.68 -2.60 -10.98
C ASP A 214 -17.21 -3.03 -11.11
N ARG A 215 -16.27 -2.18 -10.68
CA ARG A 215 -14.84 -2.53 -10.61
C ARG A 215 -14.56 -3.65 -9.62
N ILE A 216 -15.18 -3.63 -8.44
CA ILE A 216 -15.05 -4.72 -7.45
C ILE A 216 -15.58 -6.04 -8.02
N ARG A 217 -16.70 -6.02 -8.75
CA ARG A 217 -17.22 -7.21 -9.44
C ARG A 217 -16.23 -7.74 -10.46
N ALA A 218 -15.68 -6.87 -11.32
CA ALA A 218 -14.69 -7.26 -12.31
C ALA A 218 -13.42 -7.86 -11.66
N ALA A 219 -12.93 -7.26 -10.57
CA ALA A 219 -11.79 -7.77 -9.82
C ALA A 219 -12.06 -9.16 -9.22
N TYR A 220 -13.27 -9.37 -8.71
CA TYR A 220 -13.70 -10.63 -8.12
C TYR A 220 -13.92 -11.73 -9.17
N GLU A 221 -14.39 -11.39 -10.37
CA GLU A 221 -14.50 -12.35 -11.48
C GLU A 221 -13.13 -12.95 -11.85
N VAL A 222 -12.05 -12.19 -11.69
CA VAL A 222 -10.68 -12.65 -11.97
C VAL A 222 -10.11 -13.52 -10.85
N SER A 223 -10.27 -13.11 -9.59
CA SER A 223 -9.52 -13.69 -8.47
C SER A 223 -10.36 -14.38 -7.38
N GLY A 224 -11.69 -14.26 -7.46
CA GLY A 224 -12.65 -14.93 -6.58
C GLY A 224 -12.39 -14.65 -5.10
N ASP A 225 -12.44 -15.71 -4.29
CA ASP A 225 -12.28 -15.65 -2.83
C ASP A 225 -10.90 -15.13 -2.37
N ARG A 226 -9.92 -14.98 -3.28
CA ARG A 226 -8.62 -14.37 -2.98
C ARG A 226 -8.65 -12.83 -3.04
N THR A 227 -9.75 -12.23 -3.47
CA THR A 227 -9.92 -10.78 -3.54
C THR A 227 -10.07 -10.17 -2.16
N ILE A 228 -9.32 -9.10 -1.89
CA ILE A 228 -9.56 -8.16 -0.78
C ILE A 228 -9.80 -6.78 -1.38
N ILE A 229 -10.73 -6.01 -0.83
CA ILE A 229 -10.88 -4.60 -1.19
C ILE A 229 -10.32 -3.73 -0.06
N GLN A 230 -9.44 -2.80 -0.43
CA GLN A 230 -8.93 -1.79 0.50
C GLN A 230 -9.61 -0.45 0.25
N ALA A 231 -10.25 0.04 1.30
CA ALA A 231 -11.07 1.24 1.32
C ALA A 231 -10.24 2.49 1.69
N ASP A 232 -9.39 2.97 0.78
CA ASP A 232 -8.40 4.03 1.05
C ASP A 232 -9.00 5.44 1.15
N GLY A 233 -10.28 5.61 0.82
CA GLY A 233 -10.99 6.89 0.94
C GLY A 233 -10.47 7.94 -0.04
N VAL A 234 -9.55 8.81 0.41
CA VAL A 234 -8.88 9.83 -0.43
C VAL A 234 -7.36 9.63 -0.31
N PRO A 235 -6.63 9.45 -1.43
CA PRO A 235 -5.20 9.16 -1.41
C PRO A 235 -4.40 10.19 -0.62
N MET A 236 -3.43 9.73 0.16
CA MET A 236 -2.47 10.57 0.88
C MET A 236 -3.11 11.60 1.85
N SER A 237 -4.39 11.43 2.21
CA SER A 237 -5.08 12.33 3.13
C SER A 237 -4.76 12.05 4.60
N GLY A 238 -4.27 10.84 4.93
CA GLY A 238 -3.99 10.33 6.28
C GLY A 238 -3.04 11.15 7.16
N GLY A 239 -2.35 12.15 6.60
CA GLY A 239 -1.45 13.02 7.37
C GLY A 239 -2.15 14.02 8.28
N ALA A 240 -3.43 14.31 8.04
CA ALA A 240 -4.26 15.13 8.93
C ALA A 240 -5.03 14.19 9.88
N ASP A 241 -4.66 14.19 11.16
CA ASP A 241 -5.37 13.48 12.24
C ASP A 241 -6.72 14.16 12.54
N ASP A 242 -7.63 14.15 11.55
CA ASP A 242 -8.95 14.74 11.63
C ASP A 242 -10.06 13.77 11.18
N HIS A 243 -11.30 14.13 11.52
CA HIS A 243 -12.46 13.27 11.27
C HIS A 243 -12.78 13.12 9.78
N ASN A 244 -12.43 14.09 8.93
CA ASN A 244 -12.78 14.07 7.50
C ASN A 244 -11.97 13.01 6.76
N THR A 245 -10.72 12.79 7.17
CA THR A 245 -9.82 11.77 6.62
C THR A 245 -10.43 10.37 6.76
N THR A 246 -10.90 10.04 7.96
CA THR A 246 -11.54 8.74 8.25
C THR A 246 -12.91 8.61 7.59
N LEU A 247 -13.65 9.73 7.44
CA LEU A 247 -15.02 9.73 6.91
C LEU A 247 -15.10 9.14 5.50
N GLN A 248 -14.12 9.41 4.63
CA GLN A 248 -14.14 8.90 3.26
C GLN A 248 -13.88 7.41 3.17
N ALA A 249 -12.96 6.88 3.98
CA ALA A 249 -12.70 5.44 4.12
C ALA A 249 -13.94 4.70 4.66
N VAL A 250 -14.62 5.27 5.66
CA VAL A 250 -15.88 4.70 6.17
C VAL A 250 -17.00 4.77 5.13
N ALA A 251 -17.08 5.86 4.36
CA ALA A 251 -18.12 6.03 3.35
C ALA A 251 -17.97 5.03 2.19
N ILE A 252 -16.75 4.76 1.72
CA ILE A 252 -16.51 3.74 0.69
C ILE A 252 -16.86 2.33 1.21
N ALA A 253 -16.49 2.00 2.45
CA ALA A 253 -16.84 0.72 3.07
C ALA A 253 -18.37 0.54 3.22
N ASP A 254 -19.09 1.60 3.59
CA ASP A 254 -20.56 1.59 3.70
C ASP A 254 -21.24 1.36 2.33
N VAL A 255 -20.70 1.95 1.25
CA VAL A 255 -21.16 1.69 -0.12
C VAL A 255 -20.94 0.23 -0.49
N ILE A 256 -19.75 -0.32 -0.24
CA ILE A 256 -19.47 -1.75 -0.53
C ILE A 256 -20.43 -2.65 0.24
N GLN A 257 -20.68 -2.35 1.52
CA GLN A 257 -21.61 -3.14 2.32
C GLN A 257 -23.03 -3.11 1.74
N LYS A 258 -23.60 -1.92 1.52
CA LYS A 258 -25.01 -1.75 1.13
C LYS A 258 -25.29 -2.08 -0.34
N ASP A 259 -24.37 -1.72 -1.22
CA ASP A 259 -24.58 -1.79 -2.67
C ASP A 259 -23.98 -3.05 -3.31
N LEU A 260 -23.15 -3.79 -2.59
CA LEU A 260 -22.61 -5.08 -3.02
C LEU A 260 -22.95 -6.22 -2.05
N LYS A 261 -22.40 -6.20 -0.83
CA LYS A 261 -22.45 -7.37 0.08
C LYS A 261 -23.86 -7.73 0.55
N ASP A 262 -24.70 -6.74 0.83
CA ASP A 262 -26.09 -6.94 1.25
C ASP A 262 -27.00 -7.43 0.11
N LYS A 263 -26.61 -7.12 -1.14
CA LYS A 263 -27.41 -7.39 -2.35
C LYS A 263 -27.00 -8.67 -3.06
N ASP A 264 -25.75 -9.09 -2.95
CA ASP A 264 -25.20 -10.27 -3.61
C ASP A 264 -24.47 -11.17 -2.61
N ARG A 265 -25.00 -12.38 -2.43
CA ARG A 265 -24.48 -13.36 -1.46
C ARG A 265 -23.07 -13.84 -1.78
N SER A 266 -22.64 -13.79 -3.05
CA SER A 266 -21.29 -14.21 -3.43
C SER A 266 -20.22 -13.30 -2.80
N PHE A 267 -20.55 -12.05 -2.50
CA PHE A 267 -19.64 -11.08 -1.90
C PHE A 267 -19.79 -10.95 -0.38
N ARG A 268 -20.64 -11.75 0.27
CA ARG A 268 -20.94 -11.59 1.70
C ARG A 268 -19.70 -11.68 2.58
N GLU A 269 -18.79 -12.59 2.21
CA GLU A 269 -17.53 -12.84 2.90
C GLU A 269 -16.35 -12.06 2.29
N LEU A 270 -16.60 -11.18 1.30
CA LEU A 270 -15.56 -10.33 0.70
C LEU A 270 -14.89 -9.51 1.81
N PRO A 271 -13.58 -9.69 2.05
CA PRO A 271 -12.84 -8.89 3.00
C PRO A 271 -12.74 -7.44 2.52
N VAL A 272 -13.07 -6.51 3.42
CA VAL A 272 -12.89 -5.06 3.21
C VAL A 272 -11.98 -4.58 4.33
N LEU A 273 -10.82 -4.04 3.97
CA LEU A 273 -9.80 -3.49 4.86
C LEU A 273 -9.83 -1.97 4.84
#